data_AF-A0A2V5T7H9-F1
#
_entry.id   AF-A0A2V5T7H9-F1
#
_cell.length_a   1.000
_cell.length_b   1.000
_cell.length_c   1.000
_cell.angle_alpha   90.00
_cell.angle_beta   90.00
_cell.angle_gamma   90.00
#
_symmetry.space_group_name_H-M   'P 1'
#
loop_
_entity.id
_entity.type
_entity.pdbx_description
1 polymer ?
#
loop_
_entity_poly.entity_id
_entity_poly.type
_entity_poly.pdbx_seq_one_letter_code
_entity_poly.pdbx_strand_id
1 'polypeptide(L)'
;QMGSFVYAGRCKARGDQIAAMISLETIGYFSDTPRSQTYPIPAIGAFYPRTGNFIGFVSNLHSRALLRRAVALFREQEKLPSEGAALPSFIPGVAWSDQWSFWEHGYPGIMITDTAPFRYPHYHSATDTPDKLDYDRFALVVSGMQKVIEELDKSL
;
A
#
# COMPACT_ATOMS: atom_id res chain seq x y z
N GLN A 1 6.81 -5.13 -22.08
CA GLN A 1 5.91 -5.87 -21.15
C GLN A 1 6.15 -5.35 -19.74
N MET A 2 5.11 -5.30 -18.89
CA MET A 2 5.27 -4.92 -17.47
C MET A 2 6.01 -6.02 -16.69
N GLY A 3 7.03 -5.65 -15.90
CA GLY A 3 7.89 -6.61 -15.20
C GLY A 3 7.14 -7.48 -14.20
N SER A 4 6.31 -6.87 -13.34
CA SER A 4 5.51 -7.60 -12.36
C SER A 4 4.50 -8.56 -12.98
N PHE A 5 3.91 -8.19 -14.12
CA PHE A 5 2.98 -9.07 -14.85
C PHE A 5 3.70 -10.32 -15.37
N VAL A 6 4.89 -10.15 -15.96
CA VAL A 6 5.73 -11.27 -16.40
C VAL A 6 6.14 -12.15 -15.22
N TYR A 7 6.51 -11.55 -14.09
CA TYR A 7 6.92 -12.29 -12.91
C TYR A 7 5.76 -13.10 -12.28
N ALA A 8 4.60 -12.47 -12.07
CA ALA A 8 3.41 -13.13 -11.54
C ALA A 8 2.97 -14.31 -12.43
N GLY A 9 3.03 -14.14 -13.76
CA GLY A 9 2.78 -15.23 -14.71
C GLY A 9 3.75 -16.40 -14.59
N ARG A 10 5.04 -16.11 -14.37
CA ARG A 10 6.05 -17.17 -14.11
C ARG A 10 5.80 -17.90 -12.79
N CYS A 11 5.44 -17.18 -11.73
CA CYS A 11 5.06 -17.81 -10.46
C CYS A 11 3.86 -18.75 -10.64
N LYS A 12 2.85 -18.29 -11.38
CA LYS A 12 1.66 -19.10 -11.69
C LYS A 12 2.01 -20.35 -12.49
N ALA A 13 2.87 -20.22 -13.51
CA ALA A 13 3.30 -21.34 -14.34
C ALA A 13 4.12 -22.39 -13.57
N ARG A 14 4.91 -21.97 -12.56
CA ARG A 14 5.64 -22.88 -11.66
C ARG A 14 4.76 -23.53 -10.59
N GLY A 15 3.55 -23.01 -10.38
CA GLY A 15 2.67 -23.46 -9.29
C GLY A 15 3.05 -22.90 -7.92
N ASP A 16 3.76 -21.76 -7.87
CA ASP A 16 4.19 -21.14 -6.61
C ASP A 16 2.97 -20.81 -5.74
N GLN A 17 3.04 -21.19 -4.45
CA GLN A 17 2.00 -20.93 -3.46
C GLN A 17 2.29 -19.61 -2.74
N ILE A 18 1.92 -18.49 -3.36
CA ILE A 18 2.11 -17.15 -2.79
C ILE A 18 0.91 -16.79 -1.92
N ALA A 19 1.10 -16.82 -0.61
CA ALA A 19 0.06 -16.52 0.36
C ALA A 19 -0.21 -15.02 0.56
N ALA A 20 0.77 -14.17 0.26
CA ALA A 20 0.63 -12.72 0.29
C ALA A 20 1.66 -12.08 -0.65
N MET A 21 1.18 -11.22 -1.55
CA MET A 21 2.02 -10.24 -2.22
C MET A 21 1.85 -8.87 -1.54
N ILE A 22 2.96 -8.18 -1.28
CA ILE A 22 2.96 -6.83 -0.72
C ILE A 22 3.70 -5.91 -1.68
N SER A 23 2.99 -4.94 -2.25
CA SER A 23 3.58 -3.85 -3.03
C SER A 23 3.89 -2.67 -2.12
N LEU A 24 5.10 -2.13 -2.20
CA LEU A 24 5.45 -0.86 -1.56
C LEU A 24 5.45 0.21 -2.64
N GLU A 25 4.46 1.10 -2.63
CA GLU A 25 4.24 2.11 -3.66
C GLU A 25 4.27 3.48 -3.00
N THR A 26 5.44 4.13 -3.05
CA THR A 26 5.77 5.39 -2.33
C THR A 26 5.37 5.36 -0.85
N ILE A 27 6.32 5.32 0.07
CA ILE A 27 6.01 5.12 1.50
C ILE A 27 6.73 6.10 2.43
N GLY A 28 7.16 7.23 1.87
CA GLY A 28 8.10 8.13 2.53
C GLY A 28 7.61 9.58 2.66
N TYR A 29 6.49 9.95 2.03
CA TYR A 29 5.99 11.32 2.11
C TYR A 29 4.81 11.47 3.09
N PHE A 30 4.97 12.36 4.05
CA PHE A 30 3.97 12.66 5.07
C PHE A 30 3.77 14.16 5.20
N SER A 31 2.55 14.58 5.53
CA SER A 31 2.25 15.99 5.74
C SER A 31 1.23 16.17 6.86
N ASP A 32 1.61 16.95 7.87
CA ASP A 32 0.72 17.37 8.96
C ASP A 32 -0.11 18.61 8.59
N THR A 33 0.12 19.21 7.41
CA THR A 33 -0.68 20.35 6.94
C THR A 33 -2.15 19.92 6.80
N PRO A 34 -3.11 20.68 7.37
CA PRO A 34 -4.53 20.38 7.23
C PRO A 34 -4.95 20.32 5.75
N ARG A 35 -5.77 19.32 5.40
CA ARG A 35 -6.27 19.10 4.02
C ARG A 35 -5.20 18.74 3.00
N SER A 36 -4.06 18.22 3.44
CA SER A 36 -2.97 17.72 2.58
C SER A 36 -3.25 16.37 1.91
N GLN A 37 -4.35 15.71 2.28
CA GLN A 37 -4.78 14.45 1.67
C GLN A 37 -5.98 14.68 0.75
N THR A 38 -5.86 14.21 -0.49
CA THR A 38 -6.97 14.13 -1.45
C THR A 38 -7.33 12.66 -1.72
N TYR A 39 -8.41 12.43 -2.47
CA TYR A 39 -8.90 11.09 -2.79
C TYR A 39 -9.46 11.05 -4.20
N PRO A 40 -9.43 9.88 -4.88
CA PRO A 40 -9.91 9.75 -6.25
C PRO A 40 -11.40 10.04 -6.41
N ILE A 41 -12.19 9.80 -5.35
CA ILE A 41 -13.62 10.09 -5.33
C ILE A 41 -14.03 10.76 -4.00
N PRO A 42 -14.95 11.75 -4.01
CA PRO A 42 -15.36 12.48 -2.80
C PRO A 42 -15.93 11.58 -1.70
N ALA A 43 -16.65 10.52 -2.07
CA ALA A 43 -17.23 9.57 -1.11
C ALA A 43 -16.17 8.89 -0.25
N ILE A 44 -15.02 8.50 -0.82
CA ILE A 44 -13.89 7.97 -0.04
C ILE A 44 -13.37 9.04 0.92
N GLY A 45 -13.17 10.27 0.45
CA GLY A 45 -12.70 11.38 1.29
C GLY A 45 -13.63 11.81 2.43
N ALA A 46 -14.86 11.28 2.49
CA ALA A 46 -15.76 11.47 3.63
C ALA A 46 -15.49 10.48 4.78
N PHE A 47 -14.91 9.30 4.49
CA PHE A 47 -14.64 8.25 5.47
C PHE A 47 -13.18 8.20 5.93
N TYR A 48 -12.26 8.79 5.18
CA TYR A 48 -10.81 8.74 5.46
C TYR A 48 -10.25 10.11 5.88
N PRO A 49 -9.08 10.16 6.57
CA PRO A 49 -8.49 11.39 7.07
C PRO A 49 -8.22 12.43 5.98
N ARG A 50 -8.37 13.71 6.32
CA ARG A 50 -8.05 14.83 5.42
C ARG A 50 -6.60 15.31 5.52
N THR A 51 -5.85 14.82 6.50
CA THR A 51 -4.43 15.14 6.70
C THR A 51 -3.59 13.94 6.28
N GLY A 52 -2.55 14.15 5.50
CA GLY A 52 -1.70 13.11 4.90
C GLY A 52 -0.61 12.59 5.84
N ASN A 53 -0.89 12.39 7.13
CA ASN A 53 0.08 11.95 8.14
C ASN A 53 -0.12 10.49 8.57
N PHE A 54 -0.58 9.66 7.64
CA PHE A 54 -0.84 8.23 7.83
C PHE A 54 -0.27 7.40 6.67
N ILE A 55 -0.04 6.12 6.92
CA ILE A 55 0.28 5.15 5.87
C ILE A 55 -0.98 4.38 5.44
N GLY A 56 -1.20 4.27 4.13
CA GLY A 56 -2.34 3.55 3.55
C GLY A 56 -2.01 2.10 3.25
N PHE A 57 -2.96 1.22 3.53
CA PHE A 57 -3.00 -0.17 3.11
C PHE A 57 -4.19 -0.33 2.17
N VAL A 58 -3.96 -0.75 0.93
CA VAL A 58 -4.98 -0.83 -0.11
C VAL A 58 -5.01 -2.23 -0.69
N SER A 59 -6.20 -2.76 -0.94
CA SER A 59 -6.36 -4.04 -1.62
C SER A 59 -7.64 -4.12 -2.44
N ASN A 60 -7.75 -5.16 -3.28
CA ASN A 60 -9.02 -5.55 -3.87
C ASN A 60 -9.92 -6.26 -2.84
N LEU A 61 -11.21 -6.38 -3.15
CA LEU A 61 -12.17 -7.03 -2.25
C LEU A 61 -11.81 -8.49 -1.94
N HIS A 62 -11.20 -9.21 -2.88
CA HIS A 62 -10.75 -10.59 -2.69
C HIS A 62 -9.66 -10.70 -1.62
N SER A 63 -8.74 -9.73 -1.58
CA SER A 63 -7.63 -9.66 -0.62
C SER A 63 -7.99 -8.96 0.69
N ARG A 64 -9.29 -8.77 0.99
CA ARG A 64 -9.75 -8.06 2.21
C ARG A 64 -9.33 -8.74 3.51
N ALA A 65 -9.24 -10.07 3.53
CA ALA A 65 -8.80 -10.80 4.72
C ALA A 65 -7.31 -10.53 5.01
N LEU A 66 -6.46 -10.63 3.98
CA LEU A 66 -5.04 -10.28 4.05
C LEU A 66 -4.85 -8.83 4.50
N LEU A 67 -5.59 -7.89 3.89
CA LEU A 67 -5.54 -6.47 4.24
C LEU A 67 -5.86 -6.23 5.72
N ARG A 68 -7.02 -6.70 6.20
CA ARG A 68 -7.44 -6.48 7.60
C ARG A 68 -6.41 -7.01 8.58
N ARG A 69 -5.81 -8.15 8.26
CA ARG A 69 -4.78 -8.76 9.09
C ARG A 69 -3.48 -7.95 9.09
N ALA A 70 -3.00 -7.55 7.92
CA ALA A 70 -1.79 -6.73 7.80
C ALA A 70 -1.93 -5.40 8.57
N VAL A 71 -3.09 -4.74 8.45
CA VAL A 71 -3.38 -3.50 9.18
C VAL A 71 -3.42 -3.74 10.69
N ALA A 72 -4.03 -4.84 11.16
CA ALA A 72 -4.05 -5.16 12.59
C ALA A 72 -2.63 -5.37 13.15
N LEU A 73 -1.83 -6.20 12.48
CA LEU A 73 -0.43 -6.47 12.86
C LEU A 73 0.43 -5.21 12.85
N PHE A 74 0.22 -4.31 11.88
CA PHE A 74 0.93 -3.03 11.83
C PHE A 74 0.56 -2.14 13.03
N ARG A 75 -0.73 -2.09 13.39
CA ARG A 75 -1.25 -1.26 14.48
C ARG A 75 -0.83 -1.75 15.87
N GLU A 76 -0.58 -3.04 16.05
CA GLU A 76 0.00 -3.59 17.30
C GLU A 76 1.36 -2.99 17.64
N GLN A 77 2.05 -2.40 16.65
CA GLN A 77 3.32 -1.72 16.89
C GLN A 77 3.13 -0.28 17.41
N GLU A 78 1.93 0.29 17.28
CA GLU A 78 1.55 1.65 17.69
C GLU A 78 2.47 2.77 17.17
N LYS A 79 3.14 2.56 16.04
CA LYS A 79 4.20 3.46 15.55
C LYS A 79 3.69 4.66 14.74
N LEU A 80 2.63 4.48 13.96
CA LEU A 80 2.21 5.44 12.95
C LEU A 80 0.72 5.28 12.64
N PRO A 81 -0.05 6.38 12.47
CA PRO A 81 -1.41 6.30 11.96
C PRO A 81 -1.47 5.52 10.65
N SER A 82 -2.50 4.67 10.51
CA SER A 82 -2.62 3.77 9.37
C SER A 82 -4.07 3.63 8.95
N GLU A 83 -4.32 3.53 7.64
CA GLU A 83 -5.66 3.38 7.09
C GLU A 83 -5.75 2.16 6.17
N GLY A 84 -6.87 1.44 6.25
CA GLY A 84 -7.12 0.26 5.42
C GLY A 84 -8.28 0.49 4.45
N ALA A 85 -8.08 0.16 3.18
CA ALA A 85 -9.09 0.26 2.13
C ALA A 85 -9.13 -0.98 1.24
N ALA A 86 -10.17 -1.81 1.40
CA ALA A 86 -10.49 -2.87 0.44
C ALA A 86 -11.54 -2.35 -0.52
N LEU A 87 -11.16 -2.09 -1.77
CA LEU A 87 -11.97 -1.38 -2.75
C LEU A 87 -12.01 -2.13 -4.09
N PRO A 88 -13.03 -1.91 -4.93
CA PRO A 88 -13.02 -2.43 -6.30
C PRO A 88 -11.82 -1.92 -7.10
N SER A 89 -11.15 -2.81 -7.84
CA SER A 89 -9.93 -2.49 -8.59
C SER A 89 -10.10 -1.44 -9.70
N PHE A 90 -11.33 -1.15 -10.13
CA PHE A 90 -11.61 -0.09 -11.10
C PHE A 90 -11.51 1.32 -10.51
N ILE A 91 -11.50 1.47 -9.18
CA ILE A 91 -11.34 2.78 -8.54
C ILE A 91 -9.90 3.26 -8.77
N PRO A 92 -9.69 4.49 -9.29
CA PRO A 92 -8.36 5.05 -9.50
C PRO A 92 -7.51 4.97 -8.22
N GLY A 93 -6.26 4.53 -8.33
CA GLY A 93 -5.34 4.35 -7.19
C GLY A 93 -5.33 2.96 -6.58
N VAL A 94 -6.36 2.13 -6.77
CA VAL A 94 -6.43 0.80 -6.11
C VAL A 94 -5.50 -0.22 -6.78
N ALA A 95 -5.42 -0.18 -8.10
CA ALA A 95 -4.70 -1.15 -8.93
C ALA A 95 -3.46 -0.57 -9.64
N TRP A 96 -2.86 0.49 -9.09
CA TRP A 96 -1.80 1.25 -9.77
C TRP A 96 -0.36 0.77 -9.51
N SER A 97 -0.18 -0.27 -8.70
CA SER A 97 1.15 -0.84 -8.44
C SER A 97 1.13 -2.36 -8.65
N ASP A 98 2.26 -3.01 -8.35
CA ASP A 98 2.53 -4.39 -8.76
C ASP A 98 1.54 -5.43 -8.21
N GLN A 99 0.81 -5.13 -7.14
CA GLN A 99 -0.26 -5.98 -6.62
C GLN A 99 -1.31 -6.32 -7.66
N TRP A 100 -1.58 -5.43 -8.62
CA TRP A 100 -2.53 -5.68 -9.69
C TRP A 100 -2.13 -6.88 -10.53
N SER A 101 -0.86 -6.95 -10.95
CA SER A 101 -0.31 -8.08 -11.71
C SER A 101 -0.51 -9.41 -11.01
N PHE A 102 -0.42 -9.44 -9.68
CA PHE A 102 -0.64 -10.65 -8.87
C PHE A 102 -2.12 -11.00 -8.76
N TRP A 103 -3.00 -10.01 -8.63
CA TRP A 103 -4.45 -10.23 -8.66
C TRP A 103 -4.90 -10.87 -9.97
N GLU A 104 -4.39 -10.42 -11.13
CA GLU A 104 -4.71 -10.99 -12.44
C GLU A 104 -4.29 -12.48 -12.56
N HIS A 105 -3.33 -12.92 -11.74
CA HIS A 105 -2.89 -14.32 -11.69
C HIS A 105 -3.50 -15.12 -10.54
N GLY A 106 -4.47 -14.52 -9.83
CA GLY A 106 -5.22 -15.15 -8.74
C GLY A 106 -4.49 -15.20 -7.40
N TYR A 107 -3.45 -14.38 -7.21
CA TYR A 107 -2.74 -14.28 -5.94
C TYR A 107 -3.33 -13.17 -5.06
N PRO A 108 -3.45 -13.38 -3.74
CA PRO A 108 -3.82 -12.34 -2.80
C PRO A 108 -2.69 -11.29 -2.71
N GLY A 109 -3.06 -10.01 -2.72
CA GLY A 109 -2.07 -8.93 -2.69
C GLY A 109 -2.58 -7.64 -2.08
N ILE A 110 -1.68 -6.88 -1.46
CA ILE A 110 -1.94 -5.57 -0.87
C ILE A 110 -0.88 -4.55 -1.31
N MET A 111 -1.23 -3.28 -1.30
CA MET A 111 -0.33 -2.15 -1.54
C MET A 111 -0.21 -1.31 -0.27
N ILE A 112 1.01 -0.98 0.10
CA ILE A 112 1.34 -0.04 1.19
C ILE A 112 1.80 1.24 0.54
N THR A 113 1.17 2.37 0.89
CA THR A 113 1.39 3.63 0.17
C THR A 113 1.14 4.86 1.03
N ASP A 114 1.91 5.90 0.77
CA ASP A 114 1.67 7.28 1.20
C ASP A 114 0.65 7.99 0.30
N THR A 115 -0.06 7.24 -0.54
CA THR A 115 -1.12 7.67 -1.48
C THR A 115 -0.64 8.46 -2.70
N ALA A 116 0.68 8.52 -2.93
CA ALA A 116 1.29 8.95 -4.18
C ALA A 116 0.63 10.26 -4.72
N PRO A 117 0.00 10.34 -5.92
CA PRO A 117 -0.45 11.63 -6.46
C PRO A 117 -1.55 12.31 -5.63
N PHE A 118 -2.17 11.60 -4.68
CA PHE A 118 -3.18 12.18 -3.80
C PHE A 118 -2.61 12.99 -2.63
N ARG A 119 -1.30 12.94 -2.42
CA ARG A 119 -0.57 13.61 -1.33
C ARG A 119 0.76 14.19 -1.78
N TYR A 120 1.52 13.46 -2.59
CA TYR A 120 2.89 13.75 -2.96
C TYR A 120 2.98 14.58 -4.25
N PRO A 121 3.32 15.87 -4.18
CA PRO A 121 3.30 16.76 -5.34
C PRO A 121 4.47 16.53 -6.32
N HIS A 122 5.49 15.78 -5.91
CA HIS A 122 6.66 15.50 -6.74
C HIS A 122 6.57 14.17 -7.49
N TYR A 123 5.45 13.44 -7.38
CA TYR A 123 5.25 12.16 -8.06
C TYR A 123 5.41 12.31 -9.58
N HIS A 124 6.20 11.42 -10.21
CA HIS A 124 6.55 11.45 -11.64
C HIS A 124 7.21 12.77 -12.11
N SER A 125 7.91 13.48 -11.22
CA SER A 125 8.66 14.70 -11.55
C SER A 125 10.16 14.51 -11.33
N ALA A 126 10.99 15.28 -12.04
CA ALA A 126 12.43 15.36 -11.78
C ALA A 126 12.77 15.91 -10.38
N THR A 127 11.79 16.51 -9.69
CA THR A 127 11.92 16.96 -8.31
C THR A 127 11.70 15.84 -7.29
N ASP A 128 11.37 14.62 -7.72
CA ASP A 128 11.28 13.44 -6.85
C ASP A 128 12.69 13.08 -6.37
N THR A 129 13.03 13.59 -5.19
CA THR A 129 14.39 13.63 -4.67
C THR A 129 14.40 13.22 -3.20
N PRO A 130 15.48 12.59 -2.71
CA PRO A 130 15.51 12.02 -1.36
C PRO A 130 15.21 13.04 -0.24
N ASP A 131 15.52 14.32 -0.43
CA ASP A 131 15.23 15.38 0.55
C ASP A 131 13.73 15.68 0.74
N LYS A 132 12.85 15.09 -0.09
CA LYS A 132 11.38 15.19 0.09
C LYS A 132 10.83 14.18 1.08
N LEU A 133 11.62 13.18 1.47
CA LEU A 133 11.15 12.10 2.33
C LEU A 133 11.22 12.50 3.80
N ASP A 134 10.19 12.11 4.55
CA ASP A 134 10.20 12.11 6.02
C ASP A 134 10.82 10.78 6.47
N TYR A 135 12.13 10.81 6.70
CA TYR A 135 12.90 9.61 7.05
C TYR A 135 12.50 9.00 8.40
N ASP A 136 12.05 9.82 9.36
CA ASP A 136 11.63 9.33 10.67
C ASP A 136 10.37 8.49 10.52
N ARG A 137 9.34 9.02 9.86
CA ARG A 137 8.11 8.25 9.61
C ARG A 137 8.32 7.10 8.62
N PHE A 138 9.19 7.28 7.62
CA PHE A 138 9.54 6.21 6.71
C PHE A 138 10.19 5.03 7.46
N ALA A 139 11.11 5.29 8.39
CA ALA A 139 11.70 4.24 9.23
C ALA A 139 10.65 3.51 10.08
N LEU A 140 9.64 4.22 10.58
CA LEU A 140 8.50 3.62 11.30
C LEU A 140 7.66 2.71 10.40
N VAL A 141 7.43 3.09 9.13
CA VAL A 141 6.76 2.22 8.14
C VAL A 141 7.57 0.95 7.93
N VAL A 142 8.87 1.06 7.66
CA VAL A 142 9.75 -0.09 7.43
C VAL A 142 9.75 -1.03 8.64
N SER A 143 9.92 -0.48 9.84
CA SER A 143 9.92 -1.26 11.09
C SER A 143 8.57 -1.93 11.37
N GLY A 144 7.46 -1.25 11.08
CA GLY A 144 6.12 -1.84 11.21
C GLY A 144 5.89 -2.95 10.19
N MET A 145 6.29 -2.75 8.94
CA MET A 145 6.14 -3.75 7.87
C MET A 145 7.03 -4.98 8.07
N GLN A 146 8.22 -4.82 8.63
CA GLN A 146 9.05 -5.97 9.03
C GLN A 146 8.24 -6.90 9.95
N LYS A 147 7.57 -6.34 10.96
CA LYS A 147 6.76 -7.13 11.89
C LYS A 147 5.55 -7.78 11.21
N VAL A 148 4.88 -7.06 10.32
CA VAL A 148 3.77 -7.61 9.51
C VAL A 148 4.24 -8.84 8.73
N ILE A 149 5.40 -8.76 8.07
CA ILE A 149 5.94 -9.86 7.27
C ILE A 149 6.28 -11.06 8.16
N GLU A 150 6.98 -10.84 9.28
CA GLU A 150 7.33 -11.90 10.24
C GLU A 150 6.10 -12.66 10.76
N GLU A 151 5.00 -11.96 11.03
CA GLU A 151 3.80 -12.57 11.62
C GLU A 151 2.83 -13.15 10.57
N LEU A 152 2.87 -12.67 9.33
CA LEU A 152 2.16 -13.30 8.22
C LEU A 152 2.78 -14.66 7.86
N ASP A 153 4.09 -14.81 7.98
CA ASP A 153 4.79 -16.07 7.70
C ASP A 153 4.39 -17.19 8.68
N LYS A 154 4.31 -16.90 9.99
CA LYS A 154 4.02 -17.87 11.07
C LYS A 154 2.63 -18.50 11.07
N SER A 155 1.79 -18.15 10.10
CA SER A 155 0.35 -18.39 10.14
C SER A 155 -0.21 -19.02 8.87
N LEU A 156 0.73 -19.43 8.01
CA LEU A 156 0.55 -20.21 6.80
C LEU A 156 1.10 -21.61 7.07
#